data_AF-A0A7W8L8P5-F1
#
_entry.id   AF-A0A7W8L8P5-F1
#
_cell.length_a   1.000
_cell.length_b   1.000
_cell.length_c   1.000
_cell.angle_alpha   90.00
_cell.angle_beta   90.00
_cell.angle_gamma   90.00
#
_symmetry.space_group_name_H-M   'P 1'
#
loop_
_entity.id
_entity.type
_entity.pdbx_description
1 polymer ?
#
loop_
_entity_poly.entity_id
_entity_poly.type
_entity_poly.pdbx_seq_one_letter_code
_entity_poly.pdbx_strand_id
1 'polypeptide(L)'
;MSTREYAAAQVARVQVEILEQSENTLIIRWLEPGRCHYGEQRWRRRAARAAGVCVVSQRAIRRGEDVFRPAERPAPRNASAMISVEACRLLNMVSGEFR
;
A
#
# COMPACT_ATOMS: atom_id res chain seq x y z
N MET A 1 15.15 22.46 22.83
CA MET A 1 14.17 21.56 22.19
C MET A 1 13.18 22.45 21.45
N SER A 2 13.39 22.63 20.15
CA SER A 2 12.76 23.73 19.40
C SER A 2 11.47 23.27 18.73
N THR A 3 10.36 23.92 19.06
CA THR A 3 9.03 23.72 18.49
C THR A 3 8.97 23.91 16.95
N ARG A 4 10.04 24.42 16.32
CA ARG A 4 10.21 24.46 14.85
C ARG A 4 10.60 23.11 14.23
N GLU A 5 11.25 22.20 14.96
CA GLU A 5 11.65 20.88 14.44
C GLU A 5 10.43 19.94 14.27
N TYR A 6 9.35 20.17 15.01
CA TYR A 6 8.06 19.47 14.84
C TYR A 6 7.21 20.02 13.68
N ALA A 7 7.41 21.26 13.25
CA ALA A 7 6.64 21.87 12.15
C ALA A 7 7.13 21.41 10.76
N ALA A 8 8.37 20.94 10.69
CA ALA A 8 8.87 20.07 9.62
C ALA A 8 8.56 18.59 9.92
N ALA A 9 7.42 18.31 10.58
CA ALA A 9 6.81 16.99 10.56
C ALA A 9 6.73 16.55 9.11
N GLN A 10 7.72 15.75 8.75
CA GLN A 10 7.82 14.84 7.63
C GLN A 10 6.49 14.81 6.88
N VAL A 11 6.45 15.24 5.62
CA VAL A 11 5.40 14.75 4.73
C VAL A 11 5.53 13.24 4.79
N ALA A 12 4.72 12.58 5.62
CA ALA A 12 4.91 11.19 5.98
C ALA A 12 4.56 10.39 4.73
N ARG A 13 5.56 10.15 3.87
CA ARG A 13 5.41 9.32 2.70
C ARG A 13 5.26 7.91 3.19
N VAL A 14 4.08 7.34 3.01
CA VAL A 14 3.87 5.91 3.14
C VAL A 14 4.87 5.20 2.25
N GLN A 15 5.65 4.30 2.83
CA GLN A 15 6.54 3.40 2.11
C GLN A 15 5.89 2.02 2.08
N VAL A 16 5.82 1.46 0.88
CA VAL A 16 5.28 0.12 0.62
C VAL A 16 6.35 -0.67 -0.11
N GLU A 17 6.72 -1.82 0.44
CA GLU A 17 7.60 -2.79 -0.20
C GLU A 17 6.79 -4.06 -0.45
N ILE A 18 6.80 -4.55 -1.69
CA ILE A 18 6.12 -5.79 -2.07
C ILE A 18 7.07 -6.94 -1.74
N LEU A 19 6.64 -7.83 -0.84
CA LEU A 19 7.43 -8.98 -0.40
C LEU A 19 7.06 -10.23 -1.22
N GLU A 20 5.76 -10.46 -1.42
CA GLU A 20 5.26 -11.57 -2.23
C GLU A 20 4.00 -11.15 -2.98
N GLN A 21 3.84 -11.65 -4.21
CA GLN A 21 2.64 -11.42 -5.02
C GLN A 21 2.14 -12.72 -5.64
N SER A 22 0.84 -12.96 -5.50
CA SER A 22 0.08 -13.98 -6.24
C SER A 22 -1.14 -13.34 -6.89
N GLU A 23 -1.96 -14.11 -7.60
CA GLU A 23 -3.17 -13.59 -8.22
C GLU A 23 -4.15 -12.97 -7.20
N ASN A 24 -4.27 -13.58 -6.02
CA ASN A 24 -5.33 -13.25 -5.04
C ASN A 24 -4.78 -12.73 -3.70
N THR A 25 -3.48 -12.76 -3.50
CA THR A 25 -2.81 -12.36 -2.26
C THR A 25 -1.59 -11.50 -2.57
N LEU A 26 -1.39 -10.47 -1.77
CA LEU A 26 -0.21 -9.63 -1.76
C LEU A 26 0.31 -9.57 -0.33
N ILE A 27 1.61 -9.81 -0.13
CA ILE A 27 2.29 -9.61 1.14
C ILE A 27 3.16 -8.37 0.98
N ILE A 28 2.98 -7.40 1.87
CA ILE A 28 3.75 -6.14 1.84
C ILE A 28 4.38 -5.84 3.19
N ARG A 29 5.44 -5.05 3.17
CA ARG A 29 5.86 -4.24 4.31
C ARG A 29 5.26 -2.85 4.17
N TRP A 30 4.71 -2.32 5.26
CA TRP A 30 4.15 -0.98 5.32
C TRP A 30 4.86 -0.16 6.39
N LEU A 31 5.38 1.00 6.00
CA LEU A 31 5.94 1.98 6.94
C LEU A 31 5.29 3.34 6.71
N GLU A 32 4.70 3.89 7.77
CA GLU A 32 4.16 5.24 7.80
C GLU A 32 4.80 5.97 8.99
N PRO A 33 5.88 6.75 8.75
CA PRO A 33 6.64 7.39 9.81
C PRO A 33 5.77 8.19 10.76
N GLY A 34 5.96 7.97 12.06
CA GLY A 34 5.19 8.63 13.12
C GLY A 34 3.74 8.12 13.29
N ARG A 35 3.31 7.08 12.56
CA ARG A 35 1.92 6.57 12.61
C ARG A 35 1.81 5.07 12.81
N CYS A 36 2.36 4.26 11.90
CA CYS A 36 2.32 2.80 12.02
C CYS A 36 3.38 2.09 11.17
N HIS A 37 3.68 0.86 11.55
CA HIS A 37 4.54 -0.05 10.81
C HIS A 37 3.96 -1.47 10.87
N TYR A 38 3.98 -2.15 9.74
CA TYR A 38 3.61 -3.56 9.61
C TYR A 38 4.73 -4.27 8.83
N GLY A 39 5.46 -5.16 9.49
CA GLY A 39 6.65 -5.82 8.92
C GLY A 39 6.30 -6.74 7.75
N GLU A 40 5.33 -7.62 7.96
CA GLU A 40 4.67 -8.42 6.94
C GLU A 40 3.16 -8.27 7.13
N GLN A 41 2.47 -7.78 6.12
CA GLN A 41 1.04 -7.56 6.16
C GLN A 41 0.35 -8.25 5.00
N ARG A 42 -0.72 -9.00 5.29
CA ARG A 42 -1.45 -9.75 4.26
C ARG A 42 -2.59 -8.93 3.66
N TRP A 43 -2.55 -8.79 2.35
CA TRP A 43 -3.56 -8.12 1.54
C TRP A 43 -4.24 -9.11 0.59
N ARG A 44 -5.53 -8.91 0.33
CA ARG A 44 -6.33 -9.78 -0.56
C ARG A 44 -6.92 -9.00 -1.72
N ARG A 45 -6.96 -9.63 -2.90
CA ARG A 45 -7.61 -9.07 -4.09
C ARG A 45 -9.11 -8.98 -3.87
N ARG A 46 -9.70 -7.82 -4.16
CA ARG A 46 -11.12 -7.50 -4.07
C ARG A 46 -11.47 -6.45 -5.11
N ALA A 47 -12.74 -6.39 -5.50
CA ALA A 47 -13.27 -5.23 -6.22
C ALA A 47 -13.32 -4.01 -5.29
N ALA A 48 -12.87 -2.85 -5.79
CA ALA A 48 -12.89 -1.59 -5.07
C ALA A 48 -14.33 -1.16 -4.76
N ARG A 49 -14.66 -1.05 -3.47
CA ARG A 49 -16.00 -0.62 -3.02
C ARG A 49 -16.27 0.87 -3.23
N ALA A 50 -15.23 1.67 -3.38
CA ALA A 50 -15.29 3.11 -3.61
C ALA A 50 -14.11 3.52 -4.48
N ALA A 51 -14.22 4.69 -5.11
CA ALA A 51 -13.09 5.31 -5.78
C ALA A 51 -11.99 5.68 -4.76
N GLY A 52 -10.76 5.82 -5.23
CA GLY A 52 -9.63 6.26 -4.42
C GLY A 52 -8.34 6.31 -5.23
N VAL A 53 -7.21 6.14 -4.54
CA VAL A 53 -5.88 6.24 -5.16
C VAL A 53 -5.07 5.02 -4.80
N CYS A 54 -4.31 4.50 -5.76
CA CYS A 54 -3.34 3.46 -5.54
C CYS A 54 -2.18 4.02 -4.72
N VAL A 55 -1.91 3.46 -3.54
CA VAL A 55 -0.87 3.99 -2.65
C VAL A 55 0.53 3.90 -3.24
N VAL A 56 0.79 2.94 -4.16
CA VAL A 56 2.13 2.78 -4.76
C VAL A 56 2.29 3.59 -6.03
N SER A 57 1.34 3.50 -6.98
CA SER A 57 1.45 4.20 -8.27
C SER A 57 0.88 5.61 -8.28
N GLN A 58 0.16 6.02 -7.22
CA GLN A 58 -0.57 7.30 -7.13
C GLN A 58 -1.65 7.51 -8.20
N ARG A 59 -1.97 6.47 -9.00
CA ARG A 59 -3.03 6.52 -10.00
C ARG A 59 -4.41 6.41 -9.34
N ALA A 60 -5.40 7.08 -9.94
CA ALA A 60 -6.80 6.95 -9.54
C ALA A 60 -7.29 5.51 -9.74
N ILE A 61 -8.10 5.04 -8.80
CA ILE A 61 -8.81 3.75 -8.80
C ILE A 61 -10.30 4.07 -8.84
N ARG A 62 -11.03 3.50 -9.80
CA ARG A 62 -12.49 3.58 -9.85
C ARG A 62 -13.14 2.46 -9.03
N ARG A 63 -14.39 2.69 -8.61
CA ARG A 63 -15.22 1.65 -8.01
C ARG A 63 -15.36 0.49 -9.00
N GLY A 64 -15.24 -0.75 -8.50
CA GLY A 64 -15.30 -1.97 -9.29
C GLY A 64 -13.94 -2.47 -9.78
N GLU A 65 -12.90 -1.63 -9.82
CA GLU A 65 -11.55 -2.06 -10.21
C GLU A 65 -10.95 -3.07 -9.22
N ASP A 66 -10.10 -3.95 -9.72
CA ASP A 66 -9.39 -4.93 -8.92
C ASP A 66 -8.27 -4.29 -8.10
N VAL A 67 -8.38 -4.42 -6.78
CA VAL A 67 -7.43 -3.88 -5.81
C VAL A 67 -7.02 -4.91 -4.78
N PHE A 68 -5.81 -4.79 -4.25
CA PHE A 68 -5.45 -5.40 -2.98
C PHE A 68 -5.84 -4.47 -1.83
N ARG A 69 -6.36 -5.03 -0.73
CA ARG A 69 -6.62 -4.34 0.55
C ARG A 69 -6.19 -5.20 1.74
N PRO A 70 -5.86 -4.61 2.91
CA PRO A 70 -5.55 -5.37 4.13
C PRO A 70 -6.66 -6.35 4.48
N ALA A 71 -6.29 -7.57 4.86
CA ALA A 71 -7.24 -8.65 5.17
C ALA A 71 -7.28 -9.02 6.67
N GLU A 72 -6.51 -8.33 7.50
CA GLU A 72 -6.39 -8.60 8.94
C GLU A 72 -7.64 -8.19 9.72
N ARG A 73 -7.84 -8.88 10.85
CA ARG A 73 -8.86 -8.59 11.85
C ARG A 73 -8.22 -8.56 13.23
N PRO A 74 -8.46 -7.54 14.07
CA PRO A 74 -9.27 -6.34 13.80
C PRO A 74 -8.73 -5.48 12.64
N ALA A 75 -9.55 -4.58 12.11
CA ALA A 75 -9.17 -3.78 10.95
C ALA A 75 -7.93 -2.92 11.29
N PRO A 76 -6.84 -2.98 10.48
CA PRO A 76 -5.63 -2.21 10.75
C PRO A 76 -5.83 -0.73 10.42
N ARG A 77 -4.89 0.13 10.87
CA ARG A 77 -4.96 1.58 10.65
C ARG A 77 -5.01 1.96 9.17
N ASN A 78 -4.38 1.16 8.31
CA ASN A 78 -4.36 1.33 6.87
C ASN A 78 -5.50 0.59 6.14
N ALA A 79 -6.57 0.15 6.81
CA ALA A 79 -7.66 -0.62 6.21
C ALA A 79 -8.34 0.05 4.99
N SER A 80 -8.28 1.39 4.89
CA SER A 80 -8.80 2.14 3.74
C SER A 80 -7.85 2.18 2.55
N ALA A 81 -6.57 1.82 2.71
CA ALA A 81 -5.59 1.85 1.63
C ALA A 81 -5.95 0.85 0.52
N MET A 82 -5.52 1.17 -0.70
CA MET A 82 -5.74 0.36 -1.89
C MET A 82 -4.47 0.32 -2.73
N ILE A 83 -4.17 -0.86 -3.26
CA ILE A 83 -3.13 -1.05 -4.27
C ILE A 83 -3.82 -1.62 -5.51
N SER A 84 -3.73 -0.94 -6.65
CA SER A 84 -4.25 -1.47 -7.92
C SER A 84 -3.50 -2.75 -8.29
N VAL A 85 -4.24 -3.79 -8.66
CA VAL A 85 -3.65 -5.08 -9.10
C VAL A 85 -2.78 -4.88 -10.34
N GLU A 86 -3.21 -4.02 -11.27
CA GLU A 86 -2.43 -3.66 -12.46
C GLU A 86 -1.12 -2.97 -12.07
N ALA A 87 -1.17 -1.95 -11.21
CA ALA A 87 0.01 -1.24 -10.75
C ALA A 87 1.01 -2.18 -10.05
N CYS A 88 0.51 -3.09 -9.22
CA CYS A 88 1.33 -4.08 -8.53
C CYS A 88 2.08 -5.01 -9.50
N ARG A 89 1.39 -5.51 -10.53
CA ARG A 89 2.01 -6.33 -11.59
C ARG A 89 3.09 -5.56 -12.33
N LEU A 90 2.83 -4.31 -12.70
CA LEU A 90 3.80 -3.49 -13.42
C LEU A 90 5.07 -3.21 -12.60
N LEU A 91 4.94 -3.00 -11.29
CA LEU A 91 6.10 -2.82 -10.41
C LEU A 91 6.98 -4.07 -10.38
N ASN A 92 6.38 -5.27 -10.32
CA ASN A 92 7.15 -6.51 -10.37
C ASN A 92 7.80 -6.74 -11.75
N MET A 93 7.20 -6.25 -12.84
CA MET A 93 7.80 -6.34 -14.17
C MET A 93 8.99 -5.38 -14.34
N VAL A 94 8.98 -4.22 -13.70
CA VAL A 94 10.09 -3.24 -13.75
C VAL A 94 11.22 -3.61 -12.78
N SER A 95 10.89 -4.18 -11.62
CA SER A 95 11.87 -4.74 -10.68
C SER A 95 12.35 -6.14 -11.05
N GLY A 96 11.84 -6.70 -12.16
CA GLY A 96 12.33 -7.94 -12.75
C GLY A 96 13.71 -7.71 -13.34
N GLU A 97 14.72 -7.70 -12.47
CA GLU A 97 16.11 -7.86 -12.89
C GLU A 97 16.20 -9.10 -13.79
N PHE A 98 16.83 -8.92 -14.95
CA PHE A 98 17.39 -10.02 -15.73
C PHE A 98 18.17 -10.93 -14.77
N ARG A 99 17.60 -12.09 -14.46
CA ARG A 99 18.35 -13.23 -13.97
C ARG A 99 18.46 -14.23 -15.10
#